data_AF-A0A258E120-F1
#
_entry.id   AF-A0A258E120-F1
#
_cell.length_a   1.000
_cell.length_b   1.000
_cell.length_c   1.000
_cell.angle_alpha   90.00
_cell.angle_beta   90.00
_cell.angle_gamma   90.00
#
_symmetry.space_group_name_H-M   'P 1'
#
loop_
_entity.id
_entity.type
_entity.pdbx_description
1 polymer ?
#
loop_
_entity_poly.entity_id
_entity_poly.type
_entity_poly.pdbx_seq_one_letter_code
_entity_poly.pdbx_strand_id
1 'polypeptide(L)'
;MPENRKFVQLSHSQRYWLLQVVGWSSIIFIETVNYTFFIQGSFQWALVAQFTAFAVVGLLVSHFYKIKLIKPQIFDRKLSRIWIRAAFDVLLISLIMVIILFLPGVLADFQVLKDKTIIIAFFGQIMNLGRYVIVWIIIYYLFHILKKNAEINEQKLKLENVAKSAELELLKSQLNPHFLFN
;
A
#
# COMPACT_ATOMS: atom_id res chain seq x y z
N MET A 1 -26.42 -0.60 32.68
CA MET A 1 -25.97 -1.75 31.86
C MET A 1 -25.03 -1.20 30.80
N PRO A 2 -23.73 -1.55 30.77
CA PRO A 2 -22.88 -1.18 29.65
C PRO A 2 -23.07 -2.21 28.53
N GLU A 3 -23.56 -1.76 27.38
CA GLU A 3 -23.55 -2.54 26.14
C GLU A 3 -22.10 -2.95 25.84
N ASN A 4 -21.85 -4.25 25.93
CA ASN A 4 -20.61 -4.88 25.47
C ASN A 4 -20.60 -4.83 23.93
N ARG A 5 -20.25 -3.67 23.36
CA ARG A 5 -19.98 -3.53 21.92
C ARG A 5 -18.76 -4.39 21.62
N LYS A 6 -18.99 -5.63 21.21
CA LYS A 6 -17.98 -6.49 20.59
C LYS A 6 -17.50 -5.77 19.34
N PHE A 7 -16.39 -5.05 19.43
CA PHE A 7 -15.70 -4.53 18.26
C PHE A 7 -15.40 -5.73 17.37
N VAL A 8 -16.00 -5.77 16.18
CA VAL A 8 -15.78 -6.84 15.20
C VAL A 8 -14.29 -6.82 14.84
N GLN A 9 -13.53 -7.80 15.35
CA GLN A 9 -12.12 -7.93 15.01
C GLN A 9 -12.02 -8.53 13.61
N LEU A 10 -11.85 -7.65 12.62
CA LEU A 10 -11.63 -8.06 11.23
C LEU A 10 -10.29 -8.81 11.10
N SER A 11 -10.27 -9.89 10.33
CA SER A 11 -9.06 -10.60 9.95
C SER A 11 -8.15 -9.75 9.06
N HIS A 12 -6.86 -10.10 8.95
CA HIS A 12 -5.92 -9.38 8.09
C HIS A 12 -6.40 -9.28 6.63
N SER A 13 -7.04 -10.34 6.12
CA SER A 13 -7.60 -10.36 4.76
C SER A 13 -8.80 -9.41 4.64
N GLN A 14 -9.70 -9.42 5.63
CA GLN A 14 -10.88 -8.54 5.64
C GLN A 14 -10.48 -7.06 5.70
N ARG A 15 -9.52 -6.69 6.55
CA ARG A 15 -9.02 -5.30 6.62
C ARG A 15 -8.40 -4.85 5.31
N TYR A 16 -7.63 -5.73 4.67
CA TYR A 16 -7.04 -5.46 3.36
C TYR A 16 -8.12 -5.19 2.30
N TRP A 17 -9.11 -6.07 2.19
CA TRP A 17 -10.18 -5.90 1.20
C TRP A 17 -11.07 -4.70 1.48
N LEU A 18 -11.35 -4.41 2.75
CA LEU A 18 -12.05 -3.19 3.15
C LEU A 18 -11.28 -1.94 2.68
N LEU A 19 -9.97 -1.85 2.96
CA LEU A 19 -9.14 -0.73 2.53
C LEU A 19 -9.03 -0.64 1.01
N GLN A 20 -8.98 -1.77 0.30
CA GLN A 20 -8.96 -1.80 -1.16
C GLN A 20 -10.25 -1.23 -1.75
N VAL A 21 -11.39 -1.79 -1.36
CA VAL A 21 -12.69 -1.38 -1.91
C VAL A 21 -13.00 0.05 -1.53
N VAL A 22 -12.79 0.44 -0.27
CA VAL A 22 -13.01 1.82 0.18
C VAL A 22 -12.04 2.79 -0.51
N GLY A 23 -10.76 2.43 -0.61
CA GLY A 23 -9.74 3.25 -1.26
C GLY A 23 -10.07 3.53 -2.72
N TRP A 24 -10.31 2.49 -3.52
CA TRP A 24 -10.59 2.65 -4.95
C TRP A 24 -11.99 3.24 -5.21
N SER A 25 -13.01 2.90 -4.42
CA SER A 25 -14.35 3.52 -4.55
C SER A 25 -14.35 5.00 -4.18
N SER A 26 -13.47 5.44 -3.27
CA SER A 26 -13.34 6.86 -2.93
C SER A 26 -12.95 7.71 -4.15
N ILE A 27 -12.23 7.15 -5.12
CA ILE A 27 -11.89 7.85 -6.38
C ILE A 27 -13.15 8.19 -7.16
N ILE A 28 -14.10 7.26 -7.25
CA ILE A 28 -15.37 7.48 -7.95
C ILE A 28 -16.08 8.69 -7.34
N PHE A 29 -16.17 8.73 -6.01
CA PHE A 29 -16.81 9.84 -5.31
C PHE A 29 -16.05 11.16 -5.51
N ILE A 30 -14.74 11.17 -5.22
CA ILE A 30 -13.90 12.38 -5.29
C ILE A 30 -13.92 12.97 -6.70
N GLU A 31 -13.72 12.16 -7.73
CA GLU A 31 -13.65 12.64 -9.11
C GLU A 31 -15.02 13.05 -9.65
N THR A 32 -16.08 12.34 -9.29
CA THR A 32 -17.44 12.73 -9.67
C THR A 32 -17.79 14.10 -9.08
N VAL A 33 -17.49 14.33 -7.81
CA VAL A 33 -17.69 15.63 -7.15
C VAL A 33 -16.81 16.70 -7.82
N ASN A 34 -15.52 16.40 -8.01
CA ASN A 34 -14.58 17.34 -8.62
C ASN A 34 -15.05 17.79 -10.01
N TYR A 35 -15.37 16.84 -10.89
CA TYR A 35 -15.80 17.17 -12.24
C TYR A 35 -17.17 17.84 -12.27
N THR A 36 -18.12 17.40 -11.46
CA THR A 36 -19.48 17.97 -11.44
C THR A 36 -19.47 19.44 -11.01
N PHE A 37 -18.71 19.78 -9.96
CA PHE A 37 -18.78 21.11 -9.36
C PHE A 37 -17.68 22.07 -9.82
N PHE A 38 -16.51 21.58 -10.24
CA PHE A 38 -15.35 22.44 -10.51
C PHE A 38 -14.87 22.43 -11.96
N ILE A 39 -15.19 21.40 -12.76
CA ILE A 39 -14.64 21.25 -14.13
C ILE A 39 -15.73 21.37 -15.20
N GLN A 40 -16.77 20.53 -15.16
CA GLN A 40 -17.86 20.50 -16.14
C GLN A 40 -19.05 21.37 -15.73
N GLY A 41 -19.24 21.62 -14.44
CA GLY A 41 -20.41 22.37 -13.93
C GLY A 41 -21.74 21.64 -14.06
N SER A 42 -21.73 20.35 -14.44
CA SER A 42 -22.93 19.52 -14.59
C SER A 42 -22.63 18.07 -14.25
N PHE A 43 -23.64 17.36 -13.73
CA PHE A 43 -23.53 15.95 -13.41
C PHE A 43 -23.72 15.10 -14.69
N GLN A 44 -22.78 14.19 -14.95
CA GLN A 44 -22.82 13.31 -16.12
C GLN A 44 -22.55 11.86 -15.71
N TRP A 45 -23.49 10.97 -16.02
CA TRP A 45 -23.35 9.52 -15.78
C TRP A 45 -22.14 8.90 -16.50
N ALA A 46 -21.76 9.45 -17.65
CA ALA A 46 -20.58 9.01 -18.39
C ALA A 46 -19.29 9.16 -17.57
N LEU A 47 -19.16 10.22 -16.77
CA LEU A 47 -18.00 10.45 -15.91
C LEU A 47 -17.98 9.45 -14.74
N VAL A 48 -19.14 9.18 -14.14
CA VAL A 48 -19.26 8.15 -13.09
C VAL A 48 -18.82 6.78 -13.62
N ALA A 49 -19.26 6.41 -14.82
CA ALA A 49 -18.86 5.17 -15.47
C ALA A 49 -17.34 5.13 -15.74
N GLN A 50 -16.77 6.24 -16.21
CA GLN A 50 -15.32 6.37 -16.44
C GLN A 50 -14.51 6.22 -15.15
N PHE A 51 -14.88 6.90 -14.06
CA PHE A 51 -14.18 6.78 -12.78
C PHE A 51 -14.39 5.41 -12.14
N THR A 52 -15.53 4.76 -12.39
CA THR A 52 -15.75 3.37 -12.00
C THR A 52 -14.77 2.44 -12.72
N ALA A 53 -14.56 2.63 -14.03
CA ALA A 53 -13.55 1.88 -14.77
C ALA A 53 -12.14 2.11 -14.19
N PHE A 54 -11.79 3.35 -13.83
CA PHE A 54 -10.51 3.67 -13.19
C PHE A 54 -10.35 2.95 -11.86
N ALA A 55 -11.38 2.96 -11.01
CA ALA A 55 -11.38 2.28 -9.71
C ALA A 55 -11.24 0.76 -9.86
N VAL A 56 -11.96 0.15 -10.81
CA VAL A 56 -11.87 -1.31 -11.08
C VAL A 56 -10.47 -1.68 -11.56
N VAL A 57 -9.91 -0.95 -12.54
CA VAL A 57 -8.55 -1.19 -13.03
C VAL A 57 -7.53 -1.02 -11.90
N GLY A 58 -7.66 0.02 -11.09
CA GLY A 58 -6.79 0.26 -9.94
C GLY A 58 -6.84 -0.87 -8.90
N LEU A 59 -8.05 -1.35 -8.58
CA LEU A 59 -8.24 -2.48 -7.68
C LEU A 59 -7.57 -3.74 -8.23
N LEU A 60 -7.78 -4.07 -9.50
CA LEU A 60 -7.20 -5.27 -10.13
C LEU A 60 -5.67 -5.18 -10.20
N VAL A 61 -5.12 -4.07 -10.68
CA VAL A 61 -3.67 -3.88 -10.83
C VAL A 61 -2.99 -3.86 -9.47
N SER A 62 -3.52 -3.14 -8.48
CA SER A 62 -2.93 -3.09 -7.13
C SER A 62 -3.00 -4.44 -6.42
N HIS A 63 -4.09 -5.20 -6.61
CA HIS A 63 -4.21 -6.55 -6.07
C HIS A 63 -3.20 -7.51 -6.72
N PHE A 64 -3.10 -7.50 -8.04
CA PHE A 64 -2.13 -8.31 -8.78
C PHE A 64 -0.68 -7.96 -8.40
N TYR A 65 -0.38 -6.67 -8.32
CA TYR A 65 0.91 -6.14 -7.88
C TYR A 65 1.28 -6.68 -6.49
N LYS A 66 0.34 -6.62 -5.54
CA LYS A 66 0.51 -7.16 -4.18
C LYS A 66 0.82 -8.65 -4.16
N ILE A 67 0.20 -9.45 -5.03
CA ILE A 67 0.42 -10.90 -5.08
C ILE A 67 1.76 -11.25 -5.73
N LYS A 68 2.13 -10.56 -6.81
CA LYS A 68 3.26 -10.97 -7.66
C LYS A 68 4.58 -10.28 -7.33
N LEU A 69 4.54 -9.01 -6.95
CA LEU A 69 5.74 -8.16 -6.91
C LEU A 69 6.16 -7.75 -5.51
N ILE A 70 5.25 -7.79 -4.53
CA ILE A 70 5.57 -7.50 -3.14
C ILE A 70 5.86 -8.80 -2.38
N LYS A 71 7.14 -9.03 -2.08
CA LYS A 71 7.60 -10.12 -1.22
C LYS A 71 8.09 -9.59 0.14
N PRO A 72 7.97 -10.35 1.24
CA PRO A 72 8.42 -9.90 2.56
C PRO A 72 9.89 -9.48 2.60
N GLN A 73 10.77 -10.12 1.80
CA GLN A 73 12.21 -9.85 1.78
C GLN A 73 12.57 -8.44 1.29
N ILE A 74 11.63 -7.72 0.69
CA ILE A 74 11.82 -6.33 0.24
C ILE A 74 12.06 -5.42 1.44
N PHE A 75 11.38 -5.71 2.54
CA PHE A 75 11.37 -4.88 3.75
C PHE A 75 12.56 -5.17 4.68
N ASP A 76 13.44 -6.13 4.31
CA ASP A 76 14.71 -6.38 5.00
C ASP A 76 15.84 -5.43 4.54
N ARG A 77 15.56 -4.55 3.57
CA ARG A 77 16.53 -3.59 3.03
C ARG A 77 16.56 -2.30 3.85
N LYS A 78 17.64 -1.51 3.69
CA LYS A 78 17.72 -0.15 4.24
C LYS A 78 16.50 0.68 3.81
N LEU A 79 15.97 1.50 4.73
CA LEU A 79 14.79 2.34 4.51
C LEU A 79 14.87 3.19 3.24
N SER A 80 16.04 3.73 2.90
CA SER A 80 16.25 4.49 1.67
C SER A 80 15.99 3.66 0.39
N ARG A 81 16.41 2.40 0.36
CA ARG A 81 16.14 1.50 -0.77
C ARG A 81 14.67 1.10 -0.87
N ILE A 82 13.97 1.04 0.25
CA ILE A 82 12.52 0.78 0.29
C ILE A 82 11.78 1.95 -0.36
N TRP A 83 12.11 3.19 -0.03
CA TRP A 83 11.45 4.38 -0.59
C TRP A 83 11.76 4.60 -2.08
N ILE A 84 13.02 4.37 -2.51
CA ILE A 84 13.37 4.42 -3.94
C ILE A 84 12.54 3.40 -4.72
N ARG A 85 12.40 2.19 -4.18
CA ARG A 85 11.56 1.16 -4.78
C ARG A 85 10.09 1.56 -4.79
N ALA A 86 9.56 2.12 -3.70
CA ALA A 86 8.18 2.59 -3.63
C ALA A 86 7.89 3.63 -4.73
N ALA A 87 8.81 4.56 -5.00
CA ALA A 87 8.67 5.52 -6.09
C ALA A 87 8.63 4.83 -7.47
N PHE A 88 9.48 3.83 -7.69
CA PHE A 88 9.45 3.03 -8.91
C PHE A 88 8.14 2.25 -9.06
N ASP A 89 7.63 1.68 -7.97
CA ASP A 89 6.38 0.93 -7.96
C ASP A 89 5.17 1.81 -8.28
N VAL A 90 5.16 3.06 -7.77
CA VAL A 90 4.14 4.06 -8.14
C VAL A 90 4.15 4.28 -9.66
N LEU A 91 5.32 4.54 -10.24
CA LEU A 91 5.44 4.76 -11.69
C LEU A 91 5.00 3.53 -12.48
N LEU A 92 5.44 2.34 -12.05
CA LEU A 92 5.10 1.08 -12.70
C LEU A 92 3.59 0.80 -12.68
N ILE A 93 2.96 0.89 -11.51
CA ILE A 93 1.52 0.65 -11.37
C ILE A 93 0.72 1.67 -12.17
N SER A 94 1.08 2.96 -12.07
CA SER A 94 0.39 4.02 -12.80
C SER A 94 0.51 3.85 -14.31
N LEU A 95 1.70 3.49 -14.80
CA LEU A 95 1.94 3.19 -16.21
C LEU A 95 1.07 2.02 -16.69
N ILE A 96 1.04 0.91 -15.94
CA ILE A 96 0.22 -0.25 -16.27
C ILE A 96 -1.27 0.12 -16.31
N MET A 97 -1.76 0.87 -15.32
CA MET A 97 -3.14 1.33 -15.31
C MET A 97 -3.49 2.17 -16.53
N VAL A 98 -2.65 3.15 -16.89
CA VAL A 98 -2.88 4.01 -18.05
C VAL A 98 -2.84 3.21 -19.35
N ILE A 99 -1.90 2.29 -19.51
CA ILE A 99 -1.85 1.39 -20.68
C ILE A 99 -3.17 0.63 -20.81
N ILE A 100 -3.65 -0.01 -19.73
CA ILE A 100 -4.91 -0.77 -19.75
C ILE A 100 -6.10 0.13 -20.13
N LEU A 101 -6.14 1.35 -19.61
CA LEU A 101 -7.25 2.29 -19.86
C LEU A 101 -7.22 2.89 -21.26
N PHE A 102 -6.04 3.11 -21.85
CA PHE A 102 -5.89 3.70 -23.20
C PHE A 102 -5.97 2.64 -24.31
N LEU A 103 -5.63 1.39 -24.01
CA LEU A 103 -5.54 0.31 -24.99
C LEU A 103 -6.81 0.15 -25.85
N PRO A 104 -8.04 0.17 -25.29
CA PRO A 104 -9.25 0.05 -26.11
C PRO A 104 -9.41 1.17 -27.15
N GLY A 105 -9.04 2.41 -26.80
CA GLY A 105 -9.12 3.55 -27.71
C GLY A 105 -8.10 3.46 -28.84
N VAL A 106 -6.87 3.04 -28.53
CA VAL A 106 -5.82 2.84 -29.53
C VAL A 106 -6.13 1.69 -30.48
N LEU A 107 -6.75 0.62 -29.97
CA LEU A 107 -7.18 -0.51 -30.80
C LEU A 107 -8.37 -0.17 -31.70
N ALA A 108 -9.23 0.76 -31.28
CA ALA A 108 -10.36 1.24 -32.07
C ALA A 108 -9.91 2.15 -33.22
N ASP A 109 -8.95 3.04 -32.98
CA ASP A 109 -8.34 3.87 -34.03
C ASP A 109 -6.85 4.12 -33.77
N PHE A 110 -6.01 3.46 -34.57
CA PHE A 110 -4.56 3.58 -34.45
C PHE A 110 -4.04 4.97 -34.91
N GLN A 111 -4.81 5.72 -35.70
CA GLN A 111 -4.39 7.05 -36.15
C GLN A 111 -4.33 8.05 -35.01
N VAL A 112 -5.03 7.80 -33.90
CA VAL A 112 -5.00 8.65 -32.70
C VAL A 112 -3.57 8.78 -32.14
N LEU A 113 -2.70 7.79 -32.34
CA LEU A 113 -1.29 7.86 -31.92
C LEU A 113 -0.47 8.93 -32.67
N LYS A 114 -0.95 9.43 -33.81
CA LYS A 114 -0.30 10.52 -34.55
C LYS A 114 -0.65 11.90 -34.00
N ASP A 115 -1.70 12.00 -33.18
CA ASP A 115 -2.07 13.24 -32.52
C ASP A 115 -1.16 13.50 -31.31
N LYS A 116 -0.39 14.59 -31.32
CA LYS A 116 0.46 14.97 -30.18
C LYS A 116 -0.33 15.13 -28.88
N THR A 117 -1.63 15.43 -28.98
CA THR A 117 -2.55 15.58 -27.85
C THR A 117 -2.69 14.27 -27.07
N ILE A 118 -2.63 13.09 -27.72
CA ILE A 118 -2.74 11.83 -26.98
C ILE A 118 -1.51 11.55 -26.13
N ILE A 119 -0.31 11.95 -26.59
CA ILE A 119 0.92 11.79 -25.81
C ILE A 119 0.83 12.63 -24.54
N ILE A 120 0.39 13.88 -24.66
CA ILE A 120 0.19 14.78 -23.52
C ILE A 120 -0.87 14.20 -22.57
N ALA A 121 -2.00 13.72 -23.10
CA ALA A 121 -3.05 13.10 -22.31
C ALA A 121 -2.56 11.83 -21.60
N PHE A 122 -1.75 10.99 -22.26
CA PHE A 122 -1.19 9.77 -21.69
C PHE A 122 -0.31 10.06 -20.48
N PHE A 123 0.69 10.94 -20.62
CA PHE A 123 1.55 11.32 -19.50
C PHE A 123 0.81 12.10 -18.41
N GLY A 124 -0.14 12.96 -18.80
CA GLY A 124 -1.04 13.62 -17.87
C GLY A 124 -1.85 12.63 -17.03
N GLN A 125 -2.34 11.56 -17.64
CA GLN A 125 -3.08 10.52 -16.93
C GLN A 125 -2.20 9.65 -16.03
N ILE A 126 -0.93 9.44 -16.36
CA ILE A 126 0.03 8.78 -15.45
C ILE A 126 0.15 9.60 -14.16
N MET A 127 0.30 10.91 -14.27
CA MET A 127 0.39 11.78 -13.10
C MET A 127 -0.94 11.84 -12.33
N ASN A 128 -2.06 11.91 -13.07
CA ASN A 128 -3.41 11.97 -12.51
C ASN A 128 -3.75 10.73 -11.69
N LEU A 129 -3.54 9.53 -12.23
CA LEU A 129 -3.75 8.27 -11.51
C LEU A 129 -2.67 8.00 -10.46
N GLY A 130 -1.44 8.47 -10.73
CA GLY A 130 -0.29 8.32 -9.84
C GLY A 130 -0.53 8.86 -8.44
N ARG A 131 -1.27 9.97 -8.27
CA ARG A 131 -1.59 10.49 -6.94
C ARG A 131 -2.34 9.50 -6.06
N TYR A 132 -3.25 8.71 -6.64
CA TYR A 132 -4.01 7.69 -5.91
C TYR A 132 -3.15 6.47 -5.61
N VAL A 133 -2.33 6.06 -6.58
CA VAL A 133 -1.37 4.97 -6.42
C VAL A 133 -0.35 5.28 -5.33
N ILE A 134 0.12 6.52 -5.22
CA ILE A 134 1.02 6.98 -4.16
C ILE A 134 0.41 6.71 -2.78
N VAL A 135 -0.85 7.12 -2.58
CA VAL A 135 -1.54 6.91 -1.30
C VAL A 135 -1.62 5.42 -0.97
N TRP A 136 -2.00 4.59 -1.94
CA TRP A 136 -2.08 3.15 -1.77
C TRP A 136 -0.72 2.52 -1.43
N ILE A 137 0.34 2.90 -2.15
CA ILE A 137 1.71 2.43 -1.90
C ILE A 137 2.19 2.84 -0.52
N ILE A 138 1.99 4.10 -0.11
CA ILE A 138 2.40 4.60 1.21
C ILE A 138 1.74 3.78 2.31
N ILE A 139 0.41 3.61 2.26
CA ILE A 139 -0.34 2.85 3.26
C ILE A 139 0.20 1.42 3.35
N TYR A 140 0.38 0.77 2.20
CA TYR A 140 0.85 -0.61 2.14
C TYR A 140 2.28 -0.78 2.68
N TYR A 141 3.20 0.08 2.21
CA TYR A 141 4.61 0.02 2.60
C TYR A 141 4.80 0.36 4.07
N LEU A 142 4.11 1.39 4.56
CA LEU A 142 4.17 1.77 5.97
C LEU A 142 3.68 0.63 6.87
N PHE A 143 2.58 -0.03 6.52
CA PHE A 143 2.09 -1.20 7.26
C PHE A 143 3.16 -2.29 7.38
N HIS A 144 3.87 -2.61 6.30
CA HIS A 144 4.90 -3.65 6.30
C HIS A 144 6.17 -3.23 7.04
N ILE A 145 6.57 -1.96 6.93
CA ILE A 145 7.71 -1.42 7.68
C ILE A 145 7.41 -1.48 9.19
N LEU A 146 6.22 -1.06 9.61
CA LEU A 146 5.81 -1.10 11.02
C LEU A 146 5.77 -2.54 11.55
N LYS A 147 5.21 -3.47 10.76
CA LYS A 147 5.19 -4.89 11.11
C LYS A 147 6.61 -5.44 11.28
N LYS A 148 7.50 -5.15 10.33
CA LYS A 148 8.90 -5.61 10.39
C LYS A 148 9.65 -5.02 11.59
N ASN A 149 9.44 -3.75 11.90
CA ASN A 149 10.05 -3.10 13.06
C ASN A 149 9.56 -3.74 14.37
N ALA A 150 8.28 -4.11 14.47
CA ALA A 150 7.76 -4.82 15.63
C ALA A 150 8.41 -6.20 15.79
N GLU A 151 8.56 -6.96 14.71
CA GLU A 151 9.24 -8.27 14.71
C GLU A 151 10.71 -8.16 15.14
N ILE A 152 11.44 -7.17 14.61
CA ILE A 152 12.84 -6.91 14.98
C ILE A 152 12.96 -6.55 16.46
N ASN A 153 12.06 -5.70 16.97
CA ASN A 153 12.09 -5.28 18.37
C ASN A 153 11.81 -6.45 19.32
N GLU A 154 10.86 -7.32 18.98
CA GLU A 154 10.58 -8.53 19.75
C GLU A 154 11.79 -9.48 19.80
N GLN A 155 12.45 -9.70 18.66
CA GLN A 155 13.67 -10.52 18.59
C GLN A 155 14.80 -9.92 19.44
N LYS A 156 14.98 -8.59 19.39
CA LYS A 156 15.98 -7.89 20.21
C LYS A 156 15.73 -8.08 21.71
N LEU A 157 14.49 -7.90 22.16
CA LEU A 157 14.11 -8.09 23.57
C LEU A 157 14.36 -9.54 24.04
N LYS A 158 14.08 -10.53 23.19
CA LYS A 158 14.39 -11.94 23.48
C LYS A 158 15.89 -12.17 23.64
N LEU A 159 16.70 -11.61 22.74
CA LEU A 159 18.17 -11.72 22.80
C LEU A 159 18.75 -11.04 24.06
N GLU A 160 18.25 -9.86 24.42
CA GLU A 160 18.66 -9.15 25.64
C GLU A 160 18.33 -9.94 26.90
N ASN A 161 17.15 -10.58 26.96
CA ASN A 161 16.78 -11.43 28.09
C ASN A 161 17.66 -12.67 28.21
N VAL A 162 17.98 -13.33 27.08
CA VAL A 162 18.89 -14.49 27.06
C VAL A 162 20.29 -14.09 27.55
N ALA A 163 20.82 -12.96 27.07
CA ALA A 163 22.11 -12.45 27.51
C ALA A 163 22.14 -12.17 29.02
N LYS A 164 21.10 -11.51 29.55
CA LYS A 164 20.97 -11.27 31.00
C LYS A 164 20.87 -12.55 31.82
N SER A 165 20.13 -13.56 31.34
CA SER A 165 20.04 -14.83 32.04
C SER A 165 21.39 -15.55 32.10
N ALA A 166 22.17 -15.52 31.02
CA ALA A 166 23.50 -16.10 30.99
C ALA A 166 24.48 -15.37 31.92
N GLU A 167 24.40 -14.04 31.99
CA GLU A 167 25.19 -13.23 32.92
C GLU A 167 24.87 -13.56 34.39
N LEU A 168 23.57 -13.69 34.72
CA LEU A 168 23.14 -14.07 36.06
C LEU A 168 23.61 -15.49 36.44
N GLU A 169 23.59 -16.43 35.51
CA GLU A 169 24.07 -17.80 35.75
C GLU A 169 25.60 -17.82 35.96
N LEU A 170 26.34 -17.04 35.17
CA LEU A 170 27.78 -16.87 35.35
C LEU A 170 28.09 -16.29 36.73
N LEU A 171 27.42 -15.20 37.14
CA LEU A 171 27.59 -14.60 38.47
C LEU A 171 27.26 -15.59 39.59
N LYS A 172 26.20 -16.39 39.44
CA LYS A 172 25.86 -17.47 40.39
C LYS A 172 26.95 -18.53 40.48
N SER A 173 27.53 -18.94 39.35
CA SER A 173 28.62 -19.94 39.34
C SER A 173 29.94 -19.43 39.93
N GLN A 174 30.18 -18.11 39.89
CA GLN A 174 31.36 -17.48 40.46
C GLN A 174 31.20 -17.13 41.96
N LEU A 175 29.96 -17.12 42.47
CA LEU A 175 29.70 -16.92 43.89
C LEU A 175 30.11 -18.17 44.70
N ASN A 176 30.88 -17.95 45.76
CA ASN A 176 31.37 -19.01 46.64
C ASN A 176 30.16 -19.71 47.31
N PRO A 177 30.03 -21.06 47.31
CA PRO A 177 28.84 -21.75 47.81
C PRO A 177 28.50 -21.37 49.25
N HIS A 178 29.51 -21.07 50.06
CA HIS A 178 29.37 -20.62 51.44
C HIS A 178 28.58 -19.29 51.58
N PHE A 179 28.56 -18.42 50.56
CA PHE A 179 27.74 -17.19 50.54
C PHE A 179 26.28 -17.44 50.16
N LEU A 180 25.95 -18.57 49.53
CA LEU A 180 24.57 -18.88 49.13
C LEU A 180 23.73 -19.45 50.29
N PHE A 181 24.35 -19.79 51.43
CA PHE A 181 23.71 -20.46 52.57
C PHE A 181 23.73 -19.65 53.88
N ASN A 182 24.19 -18.41 53.87
CA ASN A 182 24.19 -17.50 55.02
C ASN A 182 23.39 -16.24 54.72
#